data_AF-A0A8S8ZM91-F1
#
_entry.id   AF-A0A8S8ZM91-F1
#
_cell.length_a   1.000
_cell.length_b   1.000
_cell.length_c   1.000
_cell.angle_alpha   90.00
_cell.angle_beta   90.00
_cell.angle_gamma   90.00
#
_symmetry.space_group_name_H-M   'P 1'
#
loop_
_entity.id
_entity.type
_entity.pdbx_description
1 polymer ?
#
loop_
_entity_poly.entity_id
_entity_poly.type
_entity_poly.pdbx_seq_one_letter_code
_entity_poly.pdbx_strand_id
1 'polypeptide(L)' 'MTTYLACIKRVKGVNEDECRSLAKAYLACRMEHNLMAKDDFKNLGFKEKEPASTPKPAAEPEKGVKGELQW' A
#
# COMPACT_ATOMS: atom_id res chain seq x y z
N MET A 1 5.69 -13.80 3.03
CA MET A 1 4.56 -12.84 2.92
C MET A 1 3.29 -13.29 3.67
N THR A 2 3.40 -13.98 4.80
CA THR A 2 2.24 -14.40 5.65
C THR A 2 2.20 -13.69 7.00
N THR A 3 3.29 -13.04 7.40
CA THR A 3 3.47 -12.36 8.70
C THR A 3 2.45 -11.25 8.91
N TYR A 4 2.19 -10.41 7.91
CA TYR A 4 1.15 -9.39 8.00
C TYR A 4 -0.25 -9.99 8.25
N LEU A 5 -0.62 -11.01 7.48
CA LEU A 5 -1.93 -11.67 7.61
C LEU A 5 -2.06 -12.37 8.97
N ALA A 6 -0.97 -12.94 9.49
CA ALA A 6 -0.95 -13.51 10.84
C ALA A 6 -1.07 -12.42 11.92
N CYS A 7 -0.40 -11.28 11.73
CA CYS A 7 -0.48 -10.12 12.63
C CYS A 7 -1.92 -9.63 12.72
N ILE A 8 -2.53 -9.26 11.59
CA ILE A 8 -3.92 -8.79 11.50
C ILE A 8 -4.90 -9.77 12.14
N LYS A 9 -4.71 -11.09 11.95
CA LYS A 9 -5.55 -12.11 12.60
C LYS A 9 -5.41 -12.09 14.12
N ARG A 10 -4.21 -11.87 14.67
CA ARG A 10 -4.01 -11.78 16.13
C ARG A 10 -4.67 -10.54 16.72
N VAL A 11 -4.55 -9.40 16.05
CA VAL A 11 -5.15 -8.11 16.49
C VAL A 11 -6.61 -7.95 16.05
N LYS A 12 -7.30 -9.07 15.75
CA LYS A 12 -8.74 -9.13 15.43
C LYS A 12 -9.17 -8.20 14.29
N GLY A 13 -8.33 -8.04 13.27
CA GLY A 13 -8.66 -7.23 12.10
C GLY A 13 -8.31 -5.74 12.22
N VAL A 14 -7.86 -5.28 13.38
CA VAL A 14 -7.46 -3.88 13.59
C VAL A 14 -6.03 -3.70 13.15
N ASN A 15 -5.75 -2.79 12.21
CA ASN A 15 -4.36 -2.54 11.79
C ASN A 15 -3.62 -1.67 12.80
N GLU A 16 -3.28 -2.27 13.94
CA GLU A 16 -2.47 -1.66 15.01
C GLU A 16 -1.06 -1.31 14.52
N ASP A 17 -0.37 -0.39 15.22
CA ASP A 17 0.96 0.08 14.81
C ASP A 17 1.99 -1.07 14.70
N GLU A 18 1.82 -2.14 15.49
CA GLU A 18 2.64 -3.35 15.39
C GLU A 18 2.54 -4.06 14.03
N CYS A 19 1.36 -4.03 13.39
CA CYS A 19 1.15 -4.64 12.07
C CYS A 19 1.47 -3.68 10.92
N ARG A 20 1.61 -2.38 11.20
CA ARG A 20 1.73 -1.34 10.18
C ARG A 20 2.99 -1.47 9.34
N SER A 21 4.14 -1.79 9.94
CA SER A 21 5.39 -2.02 9.19
C SER A 21 5.27 -3.22 8.25
N LEU A 22 4.60 -4.29 8.70
CA LEU A 22 4.31 -5.49 7.91
C LEU A 22 3.30 -5.19 6.79
N ALA A 23 2.32 -4.34 7.05
CA ALA A 23 1.33 -3.91 6.06
C ALA A 23 2.00 -3.19 4.89
N LYS A 24 2.98 -2.30 5.17
CA LYS A 24 3.72 -1.57 4.13
C LYS A 24 4.45 -2.53 3.19
N ALA A 25 5.19 -3.50 3.74
CA ALA A 25 5.90 -4.50 2.94
C ALA A 25 4.95 -5.43 2.15
N TYR A 26 3.82 -5.80 2.75
CA TYR A 26 2.82 -6.63 2.11
C TYR A 26 2.15 -5.92 0.91
N LEU A 27 1.77 -4.66 1.09
CA LEU A 27 1.18 -3.84 0.02
C LEU A 27 2.19 -3.58 -1.10
N ALA A 28 3.46 -3.29 -0.78
CA ALA A 28 4.53 -3.15 -1.77
C ALA A 28 4.61 -4.38 -2.69
N CYS A 29 4.71 -5.57 -2.09
CA CYS A 29 4.78 -6.83 -2.83
C CYS A 29 3.55 -7.02 -3.74
N ARG A 30 2.34 -6.71 -3.26
CA ARG A 30 1.13 -6.83 -4.10
C ARG A 30 1.16 -5.89 -5.30
N MET A 31 1.66 -4.67 -5.13
CA MET A 31 1.81 -3.70 -6.21
C MET A 31 2.89 -4.12 -7.21
N GLU A 32 4.00 -4.69 -6.75
CA GLU A 32 5.08 -5.20 -7.61
C GLU A 32 4.64 -6.39 -8.47
N HIS A 33 3.82 -7.27 -7.92
CA HIS A 33 3.31 -8.44 -8.62
C HIS A 33 2.02 -8.15 -9.42
N ASN A 34 1.58 -6.90 -9.50
CA ASN A 34 0.33 -6.51 -10.19
C ASN A 34 -0.93 -7.17 -9.62
N LEU A 35 -0.93 -7.50 -8.32
CA LEU A 35 -2.09 -7.99 -7.56
C LEU A 35 -2.89 -6.85 -6.92
N MET A 36 -2.47 -5.61 -7.14
CA MET A 36 -3.11 -4.38 -6.70
C MET A 36 -2.64 -3.22 -7.59
N ALA A 37 -3.50 -2.22 -7.80
CA ALA A 37 -3.10 -0.99 -8.45
C ALA A 37 -1.99 -0.29 -7.65
N LYS A 38 -1.02 0.29 -8.34
CA LYS A 38 0.05 1.07 -7.70
C LYS A 38 -0.53 2.36 -7.14
N ASP A 39 -0.33 2.59 -5.86
CA ASP A 39 -0.72 3.81 -5.17
C ASP A 39 0.38 4.27 -4.22
N ASP A 40 0.33 5.54 -3.83
CA ASP A 40 1.29 6.12 -2.92
C ASP A 40 0.96 5.74 -1.49
N PHE A 41 1.98 5.37 -0.70
CA PHE A 41 1.77 4.94 0.68
C PHE A 41 1.09 6.01 1.55
N LYS A 42 1.24 7.29 1.20
CA LYS A 42 0.57 8.41 1.88
C LYS A 42 -0.96 8.32 1.76
N ASN A 43 -1.47 7.93 0.59
CA ASN A 43 -2.90 7.77 0.33
C ASN A 43 -3.48 6.53 1.03
N LEU A 44 -2.64 5.51 1.23
CA LEU A 44 -2.97 4.31 2.00
C LEU A 44 -2.88 4.51 3.52
N GLY A 45 -2.73 5.76 3.97
CA GLY A 45 -2.70 6.13 5.38
C GLY A 45 -1.36 5.87 6.07
N PHE A 46 -0.27 5.58 5.35
CA PHE A 46 1.07 5.55 5.93
C PHE A 46 1.65 6.96 5.96
N LYS A 47 1.61 7.59 7.14
CA LYS A 47 2.31 8.86 7.36
C LYS A 47 3.80 8.57 7.49
N GLU A 48 4.61 9.14 6.61
CA GLU A 48 6.05 9.17 6.80
C GLU A 48 6.36 10.04 8.02
N LYS A 49 7.02 9.45 9.03
CA LYS A 49 7.83 10.25 9.95
C LYS A 49 9.09 10.62 9.18
N GLU A 50 9.15 11.81 8.61
CA GLU A 50 10.39 12.39 8.08
C GLU A 50 11.40 12.69 9.22
N PRO A 51 12.73 12.82 8.96
CA PRO A 51 13.43 12.73 7.66
C PRO A 51 14.78 11.93 7.65
N ALA A 52 15.17 11.38 6.48
CA ALA A 52 16.53 11.47 5.92
C ALA A 52 16.65 10.78 4.53
N SER A 53 16.72 11.59 3.48
CA SER A 53 17.54 11.43 2.27
C SER A 53 17.46 10.14 1.44
N THR A 54 16.72 10.19 0.32
CA THR A 54 17.28 10.07 -1.06
C THR A 54 16.27 10.65 -2.07
N PRO A 55 16.71 11.40 -3.11
CA PRO A 55 15.82 12.01 -4.08
C PRO A 55 15.60 11.17 -5.35
N LYS A 56 14.43 11.39 -5.97
CA LYS A 56 14.03 11.24 -7.40
C LYS A 56 13.59 9.87 -7.95
N PRO A 57 12.77 9.84 -9.04
CA PRO A 57 11.93 10.90 -9.63
C PRO A 57 10.44 10.50 -9.84
N ALA A 58 9.61 11.52 -10.04
CA ALA A 58 8.22 11.44 -10.49
C ALA A 58 8.11 11.10 -11.99
N ALA A 59 7.08 10.31 -12.36
CA ALA A 59 6.36 10.21 -13.65
C ALA A 59 5.49 8.92 -13.56
N GLU A 60 4.20 8.85 -13.89
CA GLU A 60 3.33 9.61 -14.79
C GLU A 60 1.84 9.40 -14.42
N PRO A 61 0.92 10.29 -14.83
CA PRO A 61 -0.52 10.12 -14.65
C PRO A 61 -1.12 9.41 -15.87
N GLU A 62 -1.40 8.11 -15.77
CA GLU A 62 -2.12 7.40 -16.83
C GLU A 62 -3.64 7.41 -16.55
N LYS A 63 -4.30 8.27 -17.31
CA LYS A 63 -5.74 8.50 -17.40
C LYS A 63 -6.41 7.24 -17.98
N GLY A 64 -6.90 6.34 -17.13
CA GLY A 64 -7.62 5.12 -17.53
C GLY A 64 -9.14 5.26 -17.44
N VAL A 65 -9.75 5.47 -18.61
CA VAL A 65 -11.18 5.52 -18.98
C VAL A 65 -12.22 5.01 -17.97
N LYS A 66 -13.18 5.90 -17.67
CA LYS A 66 -14.53 5.61 -17.15
C LYS A 66 -15.27 4.71 -18.15
N GLY A 67 -15.12 3.40 -18.01
CA GLY A 67 -15.91 2.40 -18.72
C GLY A 67 -17.20 2.11 -17.96
N GLU A 68 -18.32 2.23 -18.66
CA GLU A 68 -19.68 2.13 -18.16
C GLU A 68 -19.96 0.89 -17.28
N LEU A 69 -20.62 1.13 -16.14
CA LEU A 69 -21.51 0.14 -15.54
C LEU A 69 -22.70 -0.04 -16.48
N GLN A 70 -22.60 -1.02 -17.37
CA GLN A 70 -23.77 -1.62 -18.01
C GLN A 70 -23.89 -3.07 -17.53
N TRP A 71 -24.91 -3.25 -16.67
CA TRP A 71 -25.49 -4.46 -16.11
C TRP A 71 -24.81 -5.05 -14.86
#